data_AF-A0A382F374-F1
#
_entry.id   AF-A0A382F374-F1
#
_cell.length_a   1.000
_cell.length_b   1.000
_cell.length_c   1.000
_cell.angle_alpha   90.00
_cell.angle_beta   90.00
_cell.angle_gamma   90.00
#
_symmetry.space_group_name_H-M   'P 1'
#
loop_
_entity.id
_entity.type
_entity.pdbx_description
1 polymer ?
#
loop_
_entity_poly.entity_id
_entity_poly.type
_entity_poly.pdbx_seq_one_letter_code
_entity_poly.pdbx_strand_id
1 'polypeptide(L)'
;VRISSNFSSSEIRERIQNSWQEYLSKYGNLFASDSIDGSSPPSVFVGSYGYPKVGVGPMLPPIHGDTTLLDNPEQWIGKSLEEIVNFRLNLVRG
;
A
#
# COMPACT_ATOMS: atom_id res chain seq x y z
N VAL A 1 19.27 -6.47 17.42
CA VAL A 1 18.15 -6.32 18.39
C VAL A 1 16.89 -6.86 17.72
N ARG A 2 16.42 -8.06 18.08
CA ARG A 2 15.18 -8.62 17.55
C ARG A 2 14.06 -8.27 18.52
N ILE A 3 13.22 -7.30 18.17
CA ILE A 3 11.98 -7.02 18.91
C ILE A 3 10.92 -7.94 18.30
N SER A 4 10.82 -9.17 18.79
CA SER A 4 9.63 -9.99 18.59
C SER A 4 8.58 -9.50 19.58
N SER A 5 7.90 -8.42 19.22
CA SER A 5 6.68 -8.00 19.89
C SER A 5 5.60 -9.02 19.55
N ASN A 6 5.19 -9.83 20.53
CA ASN A 6 4.04 -10.74 20.43
C ASN A 6 2.75 -9.92 20.33
N PHE A 7 2.49 -9.33 19.15
CA PHE A 7 1.20 -8.76 18.85
C PHE A 7 0.26 -9.87 18.39
N SER A 8 -0.94 -9.88 18.95
CA SER A 8 -2.02 -10.73 18.46
C SER A 8 -2.35 -10.34 17.02
N SER A 9 -2.69 -11.32 16.19
CA SER A 9 -3.13 -11.06 14.81
C SER A 9 -4.33 -10.11 14.73
N SER A 10 -5.15 -10.05 15.78
CA SER A 10 -6.26 -9.08 15.90
C SER A 10 -5.76 -7.64 16.01
N GLU A 11 -4.72 -7.39 16.81
CA GLU A 11 -4.15 -6.05 17.02
C GLU A 11 -3.45 -5.55 15.75
N ILE A 12 -2.74 -6.44 15.05
CA ILE A 12 -2.11 -6.09 13.76
C ILE A 12 -3.17 -5.69 12.74
N ARG A 13 -4.28 -6.43 12.67
CA ARG A 13 -5.40 -6.12 11.78
C ARG A 13 -6.03 -4.77 12.11
N GLU A 14 -6.25 -4.49 13.40
CA GLU A 14 -6.82 -3.24 13.86
C GLU A 14 -5.94 -2.04 13.47
N ARG A 15 -4.63 -2.16 13.67
CA ARG A 15 -3.67 -1.10 13.30
C ARG A 15 -3.65 -0.82 11.80
N ILE A 16 -3.62 -1.88 10.98
CA ILE A 16 -3.70 -1.75 9.52
C ILE A 16 -5.03 -1.10 9.10
N GLN A 17 -6.14 -1.50 9.72
CA GLN A 17 -7.45 -0.92 9.44
C GLN A 17 -7.48 0.57 9.78
N ASN A 18 -6.95 0.98 10.92
CA ASN A 18 -6.90 2.38 11.33
C ASN A 18 -6.04 3.22 10.36
N SER A 19 -4.87 2.70 9.96
CA SER A 19 -4.03 3.36 8.95
C SER A 19 -4.76 3.52 7.61
N TRP A 20 -5.55 2.53 7.20
CA TRP A 20 -6.38 2.60 6.00
C TRP A 20 -7.46 3.68 6.06
N GLN A 21 -8.16 3.76 7.19
CA GLN A 21 -9.21 4.76 7.38
C GLN A 21 -8.63 6.18 7.36
N GLU A 22 -7.46 6.38 7.97
CA GLU A 22 -6.73 7.65 7.90
C GLU A 22 -6.32 7.98 6.46
N TYR A 23 -5.76 7.01 5.73
CA TYR A 23 -5.38 7.18 4.33
C TYR A 23 -6.58 7.57 3.45
N LEU A 24 -7.71 6.87 3.55
CA LEU A 24 -8.91 7.17 2.78
C LEU A 24 -9.49 8.54 3.13
N SER A 25 -9.48 8.91 4.41
CA SER A 25 -9.96 10.23 4.86
C SER A 25 -9.08 11.36 4.31
N LYS A 26 -7.75 11.13 4.25
CA LYS A 26 -6.78 12.10 3.76
C LYS A 26 -6.79 12.26 2.24
N TYR A 27 -6.92 11.16 1.50
CA TYR A 27 -6.81 11.13 0.03
C TYR A 27 -8.15 10.89 -0.68
N GLY A 28 -9.29 10.94 0.02
CA GLY A 28 -10.62 10.67 -0.54
C GLY A 28 -10.95 11.51 -1.78
N ASN A 29 -10.51 12.76 -1.82
CA ASN A 29 -10.70 13.65 -2.97
C ASN A 29 -9.92 13.18 -4.22
N LEU A 30 -8.81 12.48 -4.04
CA LEU A 30 -7.98 11.97 -5.14
C LEU A 30 -8.69 10.82 -5.89
N PHE A 31 -9.48 10.01 -5.17
CA PHE A 31 -10.27 8.93 -5.77
C PHE A 31 -11.50 9.43 -6.55
N ALA A 32 -11.93 10.67 -6.29
CA ALA A 32 -13.02 11.33 -7.02
C ALA A 32 -12.53 12.19 -8.20
N SER A 33 -11.21 12.32 -8.37
CA SER A 33 -10.58 13.12 -9.41
C SER A 33 -10.41 12.32 -10.72
N ASP A 34 -10.57 12.99 -11.86
CA ASP A 34 -10.35 12.41 -13.19
C ASP A 34 -8.85 12.23 -13.53
N SER A 35 -7.96 12.80 -12.72
CA SER A 35 -6.52 12.70 -12.88
C SER A 35 -5.84 12.37 -11.55
N ILE A 36 -4.84 11.48 -11.62
CA ILE A 36 -3.95 11.13 -10.51
C ILE A 36 -2.50 11.31 -10.91
N ASP A 37 -1.74 12.02 -10.06
CA ASP A 37 -0.31 12.27 -10.19
C ASP A 37 0.44 11.76 -8.95
N GLY A 38 1.62 11.18 -9.16
CA GLY A 38 2.42 10.56 -8.10
C GLY A 38 3.87 10.34 -8.53
N SER A 39 4.77 10.25 -7.55
CA SER A 39 6.19 9.99 -7.83
C SER A 39 6.44 8.56 -8.29
N SER A 40 7.48 8.40 -9.11
CA SER A 40 8.01 7.11 -9.53
C SER A 40 8.90 6.48 -8.44
N PRO A 41 9.01 5.13 -8.37
CA PRO A 41 8.50 4.14 -9.33
C PRO A 41 6.99 3.87 -9.20
N PRO A 42 6.22 3.91 -10.30
CA PRO A 42 4.85 3.42 -10.31
C PRO A 42 4.86 1.88 -10.33
N SER A 43 4.03 1.25 -9.50
CA SER A 43 3.85 -0.21 -9.49
C SER A 43 2.56 -0.60 -10.25
N VAL A 44 2.35 -1.89 -10.51
CA VAL A 44 1.14 -2.41 -11.18
C VAL A 44 0.53 -3.53 -10.33
N PHE A 45 -0.78 -3.45 -10.11
CA PHE A 45 -1.54 -4.49 -9.43
C PHE A 45 -2.17 -5.42 -10.47
N VAL A 46 -2.06 -6.73 -10.24
CA VAL A 46 -2.69 -7.76 -11.07
C VAL A 46 -3.61 -8.59 -10.18
N GLY A 47 -4.92 -8.54 -10.46
CA GLY A 47 -5.92 -9.33 -9.76
C GLY A 47 -6.04 -10.75 -10.33
N SER A 48 -6.33 -11.73 -9.47
CA SER A 48 -6.57 -13.13 -9.89
C SER A 48 -8.05 -13.46 -10.12
N TYR A 49 -8.96 -12.57 -9.72
CA TYR A 49 -10.40 -12.77 -9.88
C TYR A 49 -10.79 -12.77 -11.37
N GLY A 50 -11.46 -13.84 -11.82
CA GLY A 50 -11.90 -13.97 -13.22
C GLY A 50 -10.90 -14.66 -14.16
N TYR A 51 -9.81 -15.24 -13.63
CA TYR A 51 -8.78 -15.93 -14.41
C TYR A 51 -9.38 -16.92 -15.45
N PRO A 52 -8.89 -16.96 -16.71
CA PRO A 52 -7.64 -16.35 -17.20
C PRO A 52 -7.74 -14.85 -17.53
N LYS A 53 -8.94 -14.24 -17.50
CA LYS A 53 -9.08 -12.80 -17.68
C LYS A 53 -8.79 -12.08 -16.38
N VAL A 54 -7.71 -11.31 -16.35
CA VAL A 54 -7.23 -10.61 -15.15
C VAL A 54 -7.50 -9.12 -15.26
N GLY A 55 -7.88 -8.51 -14.14
CA GLY A 55 -7.91 -7.06 -13.99
C GLY A 55 -6.49 -6.54 -13.69
N VAL A 56 -6.10 -5.45 -14.34
CA VAL A 56 -4.84 -4.75 -14.06
C VAL A 56 -5.13 -3.31 -13.73
N GLY A 57 -4.41 -2.77 -12.75
CA GLY A 57 -4.56 -1.40 -12.30
C GLY A 57 -3.22 -0.77 -11.94
N PRO A 58 -3.07 0.55 -12.11
CA PRO A 58 -1.90 1.25 -11.60
C PRO A 58 -1.85 1.17 -10.06
N MET A 59 -0.65 1.13 -9.50
CA MET A 59 -0.37 1.38 -8.09
C MET A 59 0.52 2.63 -8.00
N LEU A 60 -0.12 3.80 -7.87
CA LEU A 60 0.57 5.07 -7.73
C LEU A 60 0.50 5.58 -6.28
N PRO A 61 1.62 6.07 -5.73
CA PRO A 61 1.60 6.78 -4.46
C PRO A 61 0.97 8.16 -4.65
N PRO A 62 0.05 8.62 -3.76
CA PRO A 62 -0.57 9.95 -3.84
C PRO A 62 0.35 11.06 -3.31
N ILE A 63 1.65 10.79 -3.23
CA ILE A 63 2.67 11.67 -2.63
C ILE A 63 3.82 11.86 -3.61
N HIS A 64 4.40 13.06 -3.55
CA HIS A 64 5.59 13.42 -4.32
C HIS A 64 6.83 13.36 -3.40
N GLY A 65 7.82 12.55 -3.76
CA GLY A 65 9.02 12.30 -2.95
C GLY A 65 9.75 11.01 -3.32
N ASP A 66 10.68 10.57 -2.46
CA ASP A 66 11.35 9.27 -2.63
C ASP A 66 10.38 8.14 -2.26
N THR A 67 9.86 7.47 -3.29
CA THR A 67 8.90 6.36 -3.16
C THR A 67 9.55 5.00 -3.42
N THR A 68 10.89 4.96 -3.53
CA THR A 68 11.66 3.74 -3.83
C THR A 68 11.32 2.60 -2.86
N LEU A 69 11.16 2.92 -1.57
CA LEU A 69 10.85 1.91 -0.55
C LEU A 69 9.46 1.28 -0.74
N LEU A 70 8.52 1.92 -1.44
CA LEU A 70 7.16 1.41 -1.61
C LEU A 70 7.07 0.26 -2.64
N ASP A 71 8.06 0.14 -3.53
CA ASP A 71 8.09 -0.87 -4.59
C ASP A 71 9.42 -1.62 -4.69
N ASN A 72 10.29 -1.51 -3.67
CA ASN A 72 11.55 -2.24 -3.60
C ASN A 72 11.50 -3.36 -2.54
N PRO A 73 10.99 -4.57 -2.88
CA PRO A 73 10.85 -5.66 -1.93
C PRO A 73 12.19 -6.16 -1.37
N GLU A 74 13.29 -5.95 -2.09
CA GLU A 74 14.64 -6.33 -1.65
C GLU A 74 15.05 -5.54 -0.38
N GLN A 75 14.52 -4.33 -0.22
CA GLN A 75 14.76 -3.46 0.92
C GLN A 75 13.79 -3.69 2.10
N TRP A 76 12.79 -4.57 1.96
CA TRP A 76 11.82 -4.85 3.02
C TRP A 76 12.32 -5.84 4.06
N ILE A 77 13.47 -6.49 3.81
CA ILE A 77 14.06 -7.44 4.75
C ILE A 77 14.35 -6.74 6.07
N GLY A 78 13.74 -7.25 7.16
CA GLY A 78 13.86 -6.68 8.50
C GLY A 78 12.77 -5.65 8.87
N LYS A 79 11.86 -5.32 7.94
CA LYS A 79 10.63 -4.58 8.24
C LYS A 79 9.56 -5.48 8.84
N SER A 80 8.71 -4.89 9.68
CA SER A 80 7.54 -5.58 10.23
C SER A 80 6.49 -5.85 9.14
N LEU A 81 5.66 -6.87 9.36
CA LEU A 81 4.57 -7.19 8.43
C LEU A 81 3.64 -5.98 8.22
N GLU A 82 3.36 -5.25 9.28
CA GLU A 82 2.54 -4.04 9.23
C GLU A 82 3.14 -2.97 8.32
N GLU A 83 4.44 -2.69 8.44
CA GLU A 83 5.13 -1.73 7.57
C GLU A 83 5.03 -2.15 6.10
N ILE A 84 5.31 -3.42 5.80
CA ILE A 84 5.25 -3.97 4.43
C ILE A 84 3.84 -3.86 3.86
N VAL A 85 2.84 -4.20 4.67
CA VAL A 85 1.44 -4.13 4.28
C VAL A 85 1.03 -2.67 4.03
N ASN A 86 1.45 -1.73 4.89
CA ASN A 86 1.18 -0.31 4.71
C ASN A 86 1.86 0.27 3.46
N PHE A 87 3.07 -0.19 3.07
CA PHE A 87 3.71 0.25 1.83
C PHE A 87 2.84 0.00 0.59
N ARG A 88 2.13 -1.13 0.56
CA ARG A 88 1.27 -1.51 -0.58
C ARG A 88 -0.12 -0.91 -0.50
N LEU A 89 -0.64 -0.74 0.71
CA LEU A 89 -1.98 -0.22 0.94
C LEU A 89 -2.08 1.30 0.75
N ASN A 90 -0.96 2.02 0.90
CA ASN A 90 -0.86 3.45 0.59
C ASN A 90 -0.77 3.77 -0.91
N LEU A 91 -0.86 2.76 -1.78
CA LEU A 91 -0.85 2.95 -3.23
C LEU A 91 -2.30 3.00 -3.72
N VAL A 92 -2.63 4.03 -4.49
CA VAL A 92 -3.94 4.15 -5.13
C VAL A 92 -4.09 3.05 -6.16
N ARG A 93 -5.20 2.31 -6.07
CA ARG A 93 -5.59 1.21 -6.96
C ARG A 93 -7.08 1.32 -7.28
N GLY A 94 -7.46 0.94 -8.50
CA GLY A 94 -8.85 0.84 -8.98
C GLY A 94 -9.33 -0.60 -9.08
#